data_AF-A0A973MU31-F1
#
_entry.id   AF-A0A973MU31-F1
#
_cell.length_a   1.000
_cell.length_b   1.000
_cell.length_c   1.000
_cell.angle_alpha   90.00
_cell.angle_beta   90.00
_cell.angle_gamma   90.00
#
_symmetry.space_group_name_H-M   'P 1'
#
loop_
_entity.id
_entity.type
_entity.pdbx_description
1 polymer ?
#
loop_
_entity_poly.entity_id
_entity_poly.type
_entity_poly.pdbx_seq_one_letter_code
_entity_poly.pdbx_strand_id
1 'polypeptide(L)' 'MRVDASTLRRWGTAQSPQGPPFVTVSERVVMYSALDVEEWLRHRRTVPTKGLNGR' A
#
# COMPACT_ATOMS: atom_id res chain seq x y z
N MET A 1 -3.17 3.04 27.11
CA MET A 1 -4.29 2.99 26.15
C MET A 1 -4.41 1.54 25.68
N ARG A 2 -5.44 0.79 26.10
CA ARG A 2 -5.59 -0.65 25.78
C ARG A 2 -6.57 -0.80 24.62
N VAL A 3 -6.04 -1.00 23.42
CA VAL A 3 -6.85 -1.35 22.24
C VAL A 3 -7.21 -2.83 22.35
N ASP A 4 -8.50 -3.15 22.26
CA ASP A 4 -8.99 -4.53 22.37
C ASP A 4 -8.58 -5.35 21.12
N ALA A 5 -8.40 -6.65 21.30
CA ALA A 5 -7.95 -7.56 20.24
C ALA A 5 -8.92 -7.59 19.03
N SER A 6 -10.20 -7.33 19.25
CA SER A 6 -11.24 -7.22 18.21
C SER A 6 -11.04 -5.96 17.35
N THR A 7 -10.67 -4.85 17.98
CA THR A 7 -10.34 -3.58 17.33
C THR A 7 -9.07 -3.69 16.49
N LEU A 8 -8.03 -4.36 17.03
CA LEU A 8 -6.82 -4.68 16.26
C LEU A 8 -7.13 -5.59 15.07
N ARG A 9 -7.97 -6.62 15.25
CA ARG A 9 -8.43 -7.49 14.16
C ARG A 9 -9.18 -6.73 13.08
N ARG A 10 -10.06 -5.79 13.44
CA ARG A 10 -10.78 -4.94 12.48
C ARG A 10 -9.85 -4.02 11.70
N TRP A 11 -8.81 -3.46 12.32
CA TRP A 11 -7.80 -2.67 11.59
C TRP A 11 -6.95 -3.56 10.67
N GLY A 12 -6.72 -4.82 11.06
CA GLY A 12 -6.07 -5.81 10.20
C GLY A 12 -6.94 -6.29 9.02
N THR A 13 -8.27 -6.25 9.13
CA THR A 13 -9.21 -6.67 8.05
C THR A 13 -9.84 -5.52 7.26
N ALA A 14 -9.75 -4.27 7.73
CA ALA A 14 -10.40 -3.12 7.12
C ALA A 14 -9.56 -2.41 6.04
N GLN A 15 -8.46 -3.01 5.58
CA GLN A 15 -7.66 -2.43 4.52
C GLN A 15 -7.36 -3.49 3.46
N SER A 16 -8.12 -3.43 2.35
CA SER A 16 -7.72 -4.02 1.08
C SER A 16 -6.24 -3.75 0.84
N PRO A 17 -5.46 -4.74 0.36
CA PRO A 17 -4.01 -4.64 0.24
C PRO A 17 -3.61 -3.27 -0.33
N GLN A 18 -2.92 -2.47 0.50
CA GLN A 18 -2.42 -1.15 0.11
C GLN A 18 -1.20 -1.29 -0.80
N GLY A 19 -1.34 -2.04 -1.90
CA GLY A 19 -0.20 -2.48 -2.67
C GLY A 19 -0.61 -3.03 -4.03
N PRO A 20 0.37 -3.23 -4.92
CA PRO A 20 0.15 -3.94 -6.16
C PRO A 20 -0.30 -5.39 -5.87
N PRO A 21 -1.00 -6.02 -6.83
CA PRO A 21 -1.23 -7.46 -6.80
C PRO A 21 0.03 -8.27 -6.42
N PHE A 22 -0.15 -9.33 -5.64
CA PHE A 22 0.94 -10.18 -5.18
C PHE A 22 0.54 -11.65 -5.21
N VAL A 23 1.55 -12.52 -5.27
CA VAL A 23 1.40 -13.97 -5.17
C VAL A 23 2.24 -14.49 -4.02
N THR A 24 1.64 -15.32 -3.17
CA THR A 24 2.36 -16.02 -2.09
C THR A 24 3.01 -17.27 -2.66
N VAL A 25 4.34 -17.35 -2.60
CA VAL A 25 5.11 -18.50 -3.09
C VAL A 25 5.40 -19.49 -1.96
N SER A 26 5.50 -19.00 -0.72
CA SER A 26 5.63 -19.82 0.49
C SER A 26 5.15 -19.05 1.74
N GLU A 27 5.16 -19.69 2.91
CA GLU A 27 4.74 -19.07 4.19
C GLU A 27 5.40 -17.70 4.45
N ARG A 28 6.65 -17.50 4.01
CA ARG A 28 7.43 -16.28 4.25
C ARG A 28 7.85 -15.53 2.98
N VAL A 29 7.44 -16.00 1.80
CA VAL A 29 7.85 -15.41 0.51
C VAL A 29 6.65 -14.95 -0.28
N VAL A 30 6.62 -13.65 -0.55
CA VAL A 30 5.62 -12.99 -1.40
C VAL A 30 6.35 -12.37 -2.59
N MET A 31 5.81 -12.62 -3.79
CA MET A 31 6.34 -12.09 -5.03
C MET A 31 5.38 -11.05 -5.61
N TYR A 32 5.96 -10.03 -6.21
CA TYR A 32 5.25 -9.02 -6.97
C TYR A 32 5.68 -9.10 -8.44
N SER A 33 4.73 -8.94 -9.36
CA SER A 33 5.07 -8.70 -10.76
C SER A 33 5.65 -7.30 -10.89
N ALA A 34 6.75 -7.15 -11.62
CA ALA A 34 7.33 -5.84 -11.90
C ALA A 34 6.31 -4.91 -12.60
N LEU A 35 5.51 -5.47 -13.52
CA LEU A 35 4.48 -4.73 -14.25
C LEU A 35 3.41 -4.17 -13.31
N ASP A 36 2.89 -5.01 -12.41
CA ASP A 36 1.84 -4.62 -11.46
C ASP A 36 2.33 -3.54 -10.49
N VAL A 37 3.59 -3.64 -10.06
CA VAL A 37 4.24 -2.63 -9.23
C VAL A 37 4.36 -1.31 -9.98
N GLU A 38 4.83 -1.34 -11.22
CA GLU A 38 4.96 -0.14 -12.05
C GLU A 38 3.61 0.53 -12.29
N GLU A 39 2.57 -0.23 -12.65
CA GLU A 39 1.23 0.29 -12.85
C GLU A 39 0.67 0.89 -11.56
N TRP A 40 0.83 0.18 -10.44
CA TRP A 40 0.37 0.67 -9.13
C TRP A 40 1.06 1.99 -8.74
N LEU A 41 2.36 2.11 -8.99
CA LEU A 41 3.14 3.33 -8.77
C LEU A 41 2.69 4.46 -9.69
N ARG A 42 2.46 4.19 -10.98
CA ARG A 42 1.98 5.21 -11.93
C ARG A 42 0.65 5.83 -11.49
N HIS A 43 -0.29 5.02 -11.03
CA HIS A 43 -1.61 5.50 -10.59
C HIS A 43 -1.57 6.29 -9.28
N ARG A 44 -0.57 6.06 -8.43
CA ARG A 44 -0.45 6.69 -7.10
C ARG A 44 0.64 7.74 -7.01
N ARG A 45 1.36 7.99 -8.11
CA ARG A 45 2.46 8.95 -8.15
C ARG A 45 1.92 10.37 -8.01
N THR A 46 2.12 10.97 -6.85
CA THR A 46 2.01 12.42 -6.69
C THR A 46 3.26 13.08 -7.27
N VAL A 47 3.09 13.89 -8.32
CA VAL A 47 4.17 14.73 -8.85
C VAL A 47 4.16 16.03 -8.04
N PRO A 48 5.24 16.37 -7.29
CA PRO A 48 5.34 17.66 -6.66
C PRO A 48 5.38 18.73 -7.76
N THR A 49 4.34 19.53 -7.87
CA THR A 49 4.41 20.75 -8.67
C THR A 49 5.36 21.68 -7.94
N LYS A 50 6.45 22.07 -8.59
CA LYS A 50 7.39 23.09 -8.09
C LYS A 50 6.54 24.24 -7.54
N GLY A 51 6.61 24.47 -6.23
CA GLY A 51 5.90 25.56 -5.60
C GLY A 51 6.30 26.85 -6.30
N LEU A 52 5.43 27.38 -7.16
CA LEU A 52 5.40 28.80 -7.46
C LEU A 52 4.73 29.48 -6.26
N ASN A 53 5.34 29.36 -5.07
CA ASN A 53 5.17 30.34 -4.03
C ASN A 53 6.13 31.48 -4.34
N GLY A 54 5.81 32.18 -5.43
CA GLY A 54 6.12 33.58 -5.56
C GLY A 54 4.90 34.36 -5.11
N ARG A 55 4.79 34.61 -3.80
CA ARG A 55 4.23 35.84 -3.24
C ARG A 55 4.52 35.93 -1.75
#